data_AF-A0A7W1ZVD5-F1
#
_entry.id   AF-A0A7W1ZVD5-F1
#
_cell.length_a   1.000
_cell.length_b   1.000
_cell.length_c   1.000
_cell.angle_alpha   90.00
_cell.angle_beta   90.00
_cell.angle_gamma   90.00
#
_symmetry.space_group_name_H-M   'P 1'
#
loop_
_entity.id
_entity.type
_entity.pdbx_description
1 polymer ?
#
loop_
_entity_poly.entity_id
_entity_poly.type
_entity_poly.pdbx_seq_one_letter_code
_entity_poly.pdbx_strand_id
1 'polypeptide(L)'
;MINVTKPFLPPLEEFQEYIRQIWERNWLTNNGPLVNELELRLKEHLHVDHLLFLNNGTVALQIAIKALELTGEIITTPFSYIATTSSIVWEGCTP
;
A
#
# COMPACT_ATOMS: atom_id res chain seq x y z
N MET A 1 -5.81 30.67 -4.91
CA MET A 1 -6.13 29.58 -3.96
C MET A 1 -4.87 28.74 -3.81
N ILE A 2 -4.37 28.52 -2.59
CA ILE A 2 -3.22 27.65 -2.33
C ILE A 2 -3.78 26.36 -1.72
N ASN A 3 -3.56 25.23 -2.39
CA ASN A 3 -4.08 23.95 -1.94
C ASN A 3 -3.16 23.35 -0.87
N VAL A 4 -3.75 22.74 0.17
CA VAL A 4 -3.00 21.94 1.16
C VAL A 4 -2.40 20.70 0.51
N THR A 5 -3.12 20.09 -0.45
CA THR A 5 -2.67 18.93 -1.20
C THR A 5 -2.82 19.17 -2.70
N LYS A 6 -1.76 18.92 -3.47
CA LYS A 6 -1.80 18.84 -4.93
C LYS A 6 -1.06 17.56 -5.33
N PRO A 7 -1.70 16.59 -6.00
CA PRO A 7 -1.02 15.37 -6.42
C PRO A 7 0.14 15.68 -7.36
N PHE A 8 1.22 14.94 -7.21
CA PHE A 8 2.24 14.85 -8.23
C PHE A 8 1.69 14.02 -9.39
N LEU A 9 1.72 14.58 -10.60
CA LEU A 9 1.40 13.86 -11.81
C LEU A 9 2.72 13.60 -12.55
N PRO A 10 3.06 12.33 -12.87
CA PRO A 10 4.21 12.06 -13.73
C PRO A 10 3.97 12.62 -15.14
N PRO A 11 5.00 12.72 -15.98
CA PRO A 11 4.82 13.01 -17.41
C PRO A 11 3.75 12.10 -18.01
N LEU A 12 2.83 12.68 -18.77
CA LEU A 12 1.66 11.97 -19.28
C LEU A 12 2.07 10.82 -20.19
N GLU A 13 3.13 11.02 -20.96
CA GLU A 13 3.69 10.06 -21.90
C GLU A 13 4.19 8.80 -21.18
N GLU A 14 4.83 8.93 -20.02
CA GLU A 14 5.28 7.80 -19.21
C GLU A 14 4.08 6.99 -18.68
N PHE A 15 3.04 7.68 -18.21
CA PHE A 15 1.83 7.01 -17.75
C PHE A 15 1.12 6.26 -18.89
N GLN A 16 0.98 6.89 -20.05
CA GLN A 16 0.36 6.30 -21.23
C GLN A 16 1.09 5.03 -21.71
N GLU A 17 2.41 5.00 -21.58
CA GLU A 17 3.21 3.83 -21.94
C GLU A 17 2.88 2.62 -21.05
N TYR A 18 2.73 2.81 -19.73
CA TYR A 18 2.27 1.73 -18.85
C TYR A 18 0.84 1.27 -19.18
N ILE A 19 -0.05 2.21 -19.52
CA ILE A 19 -1.43 1.87 -19.92
C ILE A 19 -1.46 1.04 -21.21
N ARG A 20 -0.69 1.42 -22.23
CA ARG A 20 -0.56 0.65 -23.49
C ARG A 20 -0.14 -0.79 -23.20
N GLN A 21 0.88 -0.93 -22.36
CA GLN A 21 1.42 -2.21 -21.91
C GLN A 21 0.41 -3.10 -21.17
N ILE A 22 -0.51 -2.50 -20.41
CA ILE A 22 -1.61 -3.23 -19.75
C ILE A 22 -2.61 -3.75 -20.79
N TRP A 23 -2.99 -2.91 -21.76
CA TRP A 23 -3.93 -3.27 -22.82
C TRP A 23 -3.41 -4.40 -23.72
N GLU A 24 -2.14 -4.37 -24.08
CA GLU A 24 -1.50 -5.41 -24.91
C GLU A 24 -1.49 -6.78 -24.22
N ARG A 25 -1.35 -6.80 -22.90
CA ARG A 25 -1.35 -8.03 -22.11
C ARG A 25 -2.74 -8.47 -21.67
N ASN A 26 -3.74 -7.59 -21.77
CA ASN A 26 -5.07 -7.75 -21.21
C ASN A 26 -5.04 -8.19 -19.72
N TRP A 27 -4.06 -7.68 -18.97
CA TRP A 27 -3.81 -8.07 -17.58
C TRP A 27 -3.84 -6.83 -16.68
N LEU A 28 -5.01 -6.59 -16.08
CA LEU A 28 -5.33 -5.34 -15.37
C LEU A 28 -4.90 -5.33 -13.89
N THR A 29 -4.90 -6.48 -13.22
CA THR A 29 -4.72 -6.61 -11.76
C THR A 29 -4.23 -8.03 -11.42
N ASN A 30 -4.15 -8.38 -10.14
CA ASN A 30 -3.87 -9.74 -9.65
C ASN A 30 -2.47 -10.21 -10.06
N ASN A 31 -1.47 -9.72 -9.35
CA ASN A 31 -0.06 -10.14 -9.47
C ASN A 31 0.50 -10.07 -10.91
N GLY A 32 0.13 -9.01 -11.65
CA GLY A 32 0.63 -8.77 -13.00
C GLY A 32 2.09 -8.28 -13.04
N PRO A 33 2.67 -8.13 -14.23
CA PRO A 33 4.09 -7.80 -14.38
C PRO A 33 4.47 -6.44 -13.77
N LEU A 34 3.60 -5.44 -13.85
CA LEU A 34 3.91 -4.09 -13.34
C LEU A 34 4.01 -4.03 -11.81
N VAL A 35 3.18 -4.78 -11.09
CA VAL A 35 3.28 -4.83 -9.62
C VAL A 35 4.54 -5.60 -9.20
N ASN A 36 4.88 -6.69 -9.89
CA ASN A 36 6.11 -7.44 -9.62
C ASN A 36 7.37 -6.61 -9.90
N GLU A 37 7.40 -5.85 -11.00
CA GLU A 37 8.52 -4.95 -11.30
C GLU A 37 8.67 -3.87 -10.23
N LEU A 38 7.56 -3.24 -9.82
CA LEU A 38 7.56 -2.24 -8.76
C LEU A 38 8.05 -2.84 -7.44
N GLU A 39 7.57 -4.02 -7.07
CA GLU A 39 8.00 -4.72 -5.86
C GLU A 39 9.51 -5.00 -5.88
N LEU A 40 10.04 -5.53 -6.98
CA LEU A 40 11.48 -5.81 -7.11
C LEU A 40 12.31 -4.53 -6.96
N ARG A 41 11.96 -3.48 -7.70
CA ARG A 41 12.66 -2.19 -7.66
C ARG A 41 12.62 -1.56 -6.28
N LEU A 42 11.48 -1.66 -5.58
CA LEU A 42 11.35 -1.15 -4.22
C LEU A 42 12.15 -1.97 -3.21
N LYS A 43 12.20 -3.31 -3.36
CA LYS A 43 13.04 -4.16 -2.50
C LYS A 43 14.52 -3.78 -2.61
N GLU A 44 15.00 -3.58 -3.83
CA GLU A 44 16.37 -3.14 -4.09
C GLU A 44 16.65 -1.76 -3.51
N HIS A 45 15.71 -0.82 -3.70
CA HIS A 45 15.84 0.56 -3.21
C HIS A 45 15.79 0.67 -1.67
N LEU A 46 14.92 -0.11 -1.01
CA LEU A 46 14.72 -0.10 0.43
C LEU A 46 15.64 -1.08 1.18
N HIS A 47 16.38 -1.91 0.46
CA HIS A 47 17.25 -2.96 1.02
C HIS A 47 16.52 -3.95 1.94
N VAL A 48 15.38 -4.48 1.47
CA VAL A 48 14.57 -5.46 2.23
C VAL A 48 14.40 -6.79 1.49
N ASP A 49 14.39 -7.89 2.24
CA ASP A 49 14.27 -9.24 1.68
C ASP A 49 12.87 -9.55 1.12
N HIS A 50 11.85 -8.93 1.71
CA HIS A 50 10.44 -9.16 1.38
C HIS A 50 9.67 -7.84 1.28
N LEU A 51 8.82 -7.72 0.27
CA LEU A 51 7.93 -6.59 0.06
C LEU A 51 6.69 -7.10 -0.68
N LEU A 52 5.52 -6.64 -0.27
CA LEU A 52 4.24 -6.93 -0.91
C LEU A 52 3.47 -5.63 -1.11
N PHE A 53 3.00 -5.39 -2.32
CA PHE A 53 2.13 -4.26 -2.62
C PHE A 53 0.69 -4.60 -2.24
N LEU A 54 0.03 -3.68 -1.53
CA LEU A 54 -1.35 -3.81 -1.08
C LEU A 54 -2.19 -2.67 -1.63
N ASN A 55 -3.51 -2.81 -1.54
CA ASN A 55 -4.44 -1.81 -2.05
C ASN A 55 -4.37 -0.47 -1.29
N ASN A 56 -4.05 -0.47 0.01
CA ASN A 56 -3.79 0.72 0.82
C ASN A 56 -3.13 0.39 2.17
N GLY A 57 -2.75 1.42 2.93
CA GLY A 57 -2.09 1.28 4.23
C GLY A 57 -2.99 0.73 5.35
N THR A 58 -4.31 0.94 5.33
CA THR A 58 -5.24 0.37 6.32
C THR A 58 -5.26 -1.15 6.23
N VAL A 59 -5.37 -1.68 5.02
CA VAL A 59 -5.34 -3.14 4.78
C VAL A 59 -3.97 -3.73 5.15
N ALA A 60 -2.88 -2.98 4.96
CA ALA A 60 -1.56 -3.41 5.42
C ALA A 60 -1.52 -3.66 6.93
N LEU A 61 -2.11 -2.76 7.72
CA LEU A 61 -2.20 -2.93 9.18
C LEU A 61 -3.09 -4.10 9.56
N GLN A 62 -4.27 -4.23 8.92
CA GLN A 62 -5.21 -5.32 9.18
C GLN A 62 -4.60 -6.70 8.88
N ILE A 63 -3.93 -6.84 7.72
CA ILE A 63 -3.22 -8.07 7.35
C ILE A 63 -2.11 -8.38 8.36
N ALA A 64 -1.34 -7.38 8.77
CA ALA A 64 -0.27 -7.59 9.76
C ALA A 64 -0.83 -8.09 11.10
N ILE A 65 -1.90 -7.48 11.60
CA ILE A 65 -2.58 -7.90 12.84
C ILE A 65 -3.05 -9.37 12.74
N LYS A 66 -3.71 -9.72 11.63
CA LYS A 66 -4.18 -11.09 11.41
C LYS A 66 -3.05 -12.10 11.25
N ALA A 67 -2.03 -11.77 10.47
CA ALA A 67 -0.90 -12.66 10.16
C ALA A 67 -0.02 -12.93 11.39
N LEU A 68 0.04 -11.98 12.32
CA LEU A 68 0.74 -12.13 13.61
C LEU A 68 -0.16 -12.69 14.72
N GLU A 69 -1.42 -12.99 14.43
CA GLU A 69 -2.42 -13.52 15.37
C GLU A 69 -2.55 -12.65 16.65
N LEU A 70 -2.44 -11.32 16.50
CA LEU A 70 -2.52 -10.41 17.64
C LEU A 70 -3.95 -10.37 18.19
N THR A 71 -4.05 -10.31 19.53
CA THR A 71 -5.30 -10.20 20.27
C THR A 71 -5.11 -9.31 21.50
N GLY A 72 -6.20 -8.76 22.04
CA GLY A 72 -6.14 -7.92 23.23
C GLY A 72 -5.68 -6.49 22.92
N GLU A 73 -4.73 -5.97 23.70
CA GLU A 73 -4.26 -4.58 23.60
C GLU A 73 -3.11 -4.42 22.59
N ILE A 74 -3.21 -3.42 21.72
CA ILE A 74 -2.14 -3.01 20.78
C ILE A 74 -1.78 -1.56 21.05
N ILE A 75 -0.66 -1.35 21.74
CA ILE A 75 -0.19 -0.02 22.12
C ILE A 75 0.12 0.82 20.88
N THR A 76 -0.46 2.02 20.81
CA THR A 76 -0.19 3.01 19.76
C THR A 76 -0.12 4.44 20.32
N THR A 77 0.06 5.44 19.45
CA THR A 77 0.09 6.86 19.83
C THR A 77 -1.25 7.55 19.53
N PRO A 78 -1.74 8.44 20.41
CA PRO A 78 -2.92 9.26 20.12
C PRO A 78 -2.67 10.33 19.05
N PHE A 79 -1.41 10.57 18.66
CA PHE A 79 -1.02 11.53 17.64
C PHE A 79 -0.58 10.83 16.35
N SER A 80 -1.54 10.22 15.67
CA SER A 80 -1.37 9.58 14.35
C SER A 80 -2.64 9.75 13.52
N TYR A 81 -2.57 9.38 12.23
CA TYR A 81 -3.75 9.31 11.39
C TYR A 81 -4.70 8.19 11.84
N ILE A 82 -6.02 8.44 11.69
CA ILE A 82 -7.11 7.58 12.19
C ILE A 82 -7.00 6.12 11.76
N ALA A 83 -6.42 5.86 10.59
CA ALA A 83 -6.23 4.51 10.06
C ALA A 83 -5.48 3.58 11.03
N THR A 84 -4.60 4.12 11.88
CA THR A 84 -3.88 3.33 12.89
C THR A 84 -4.85 2.71 13.89
N THR A 85 -5.59 3.55 14.62
CA THR A 85 -6.55 3.13 15.66
C THR A 85 -7.72 2.36 15.06
N SER A 86 -8.24 2.80 13.91
CA SER A 86 -9.40 2.14 13.29
C SER A 86 -9.06 0.72 12.82
N SER A 87 -7.83 0.48 12.34
CA SER A 87 -7.41 -0.87 11.93
C SER A 87 -7.32 -1.83 13.11
N ILE A 88 -6.79 -1.35 14.24
CA ILE A 88 -6.72 -2.12 15.49
C ILE A 88 -8.12 -2.53 15.97
N VAL A 89 -9.04 -1.56 16.04
CA VAL A 89 -10.44 -1.80 16.45
C VAL A 89 -11.16 -2.73 15.47
N TRP A 90 -10.93 -2.56 14.16
CA TRP A 90 -11.55 -3.39 13.12
C TRP A 90 -11.18 -4.86 13.26
N GLU A 91 -9.95 -5.14 13.68
CA GLU A 91 -9.45 -6.50 13.90
C GLU A 91 -9.79 -7.05 15.29
N GLY A 92 -10.67 -6.37 16.05
CA GLY A 92 -11.14 -6.82 17.36
C GLY A 92 -10.15 -6.61 18.50
N CYS A 93 -9.10 -5.81 18.27
CA CYS A 93 -8.13 -5.44 19.29
C CYS A 93 -8.49 -4.09 19.93
N THR A 94 -7.93 -3.82 21.11
CA THR A 94 -8.08 -2.56 21.83
C THR A 94 -6.82 -1.71 21.63
N PRO A 95 -6.92 -0.53 21.00
CA PRO A 95 -5.78 0.36 20.78
C PRO A 95 -5.33 1.11 22.04
#